data_AF-A0A2S4K829-F1
#
_entry.id   AF-A0A2S4K829-F1
#
_cell.length_a   1.000
_cell.length_b   1.000
_cell.length_c   1.000
_cell.angle_alpha   90.00
_cell.angle_beta   90.00
_cell.angle_gamma   90.00
#
_symmetry.space_group_name_H-M   'P 1'
#
loop_
_entity.id
_entity.type
_entity.pdbx_description
1 polymer ?
#
loop_
_entity_poly.entity_id
_entity_poly.type
_entity_poly.pdbx_seq_one_letter_code
_entity_poly.pdbx_strand_id
1 'polypeptide(L)'
;MKLTHLVAMKAIILATALPMAAQADSLWHPASNEQGFTYHPDHFKSTKTRAQVLAEVEAARKDGTLTLMQRGLPVPIKSSAAPKTRQQVVDEMRSESPEARRARLEMYSGG
;
A
#
# COMPACT_ATOMS: atom_id res chain seq x y z
N MET A 1 7.07 -21.57 -47.03
CA MET A 1 6.17 -20.49 -46.57
C MET A 1 4.97 -20.95 -45.73
N LYS A 2 4.42 -22.17 -45.87
CA LYS A 2 3.16 -22.54 -45.17
C LYS A 2 3.30 -22.75 -43.65
N LEU A 3 4.44 -23.28 -43.19
CA LEU A 3 4.64 -23.62 -41.77
C LEU A 3 4.89 -22.38 -40.88
N THR A 4 5.64 -21.40 -41.38
CA THR A 4 5.95 -20.15 -40.66
C THR A 4 4.71 -19.26 -40.48
N HIS A 5 3.82 -19.20 -41.49
CA HIS A 5 2.54 -18.48 -41.37
C HIS A 5 1.59 -19.14 -40.37
N LEU A 6 1.58 -20.48 -40.28
CA LEU A 6 0.72 -21.19 -39.34
C LEU A 6 1.16 -20.98 -37.88
N VAL A 7 2.48 -20.92 -37.64
CA VAL A 7 3.07 -20.59 -36.33
C VAL A 7 2.80 -19.13 -35.96
N ALA A 8 2.99 -18.19 -36.89
CA ALA A 8 2.70 -16.78 -36.66
C ALA A 8 1.21 -16.53 -36.34
N MET A 9 0.30 -17.20 -37.05
CA MET A 9 -1.14 -17.08 -36.80
C MET A 9 -1.55 -17.62 -35.42
N LYS A 10 -0.99 -18.76 -34.99
CA LYS A 10 -1.22 -19.30 -33.64
C LYS A 10 -0.67 -18.37 -32.55
N ALA A 11 0.50 -17.76 -32.78
CA ALA A 11 1.08 -16.80 -31.84
C ALA A 11 0.22 -15.52 -31.70
N ILE A 12 -0.33 -15.02 -32.80
CA ILE A 12 -1.24 -13.85 -32.79
C ILE A 12 -2.54 -14.18 -32.04
N ILE A 13 -3.14 -15.33 -32.28
CA ILE A 13 -4.37 -15.76 -31.57
C ILE A 13 -4.13 -15.91 -30.06
N LEU A 14 -2.98 -16.47 -29.66
CA LEU A 14 -2.65 -16.60 -28.25
C LEU A 14 -2.38 -15.24 -27.59
N ALA A 15 -1.74 -14.31 -28.30
CA ALA A 15 -1.44 -12.96 -27.80
C ALA A 15 -2.70 -12.11 -27.58
N THR A 16 -3.73 -12.24 -28.42
CA THR A 16 -4.99 -11.47 -28.30
C THR A 16 -5.98 -12.04 -27.29
N ALA A 17 -5.85 -13.31 -26.91
CA ALA A 17 -6.74 -13.96 -25.92
C ALA A 17 -6.35 -13.70 -24.46
N LEU A 18 -5.07 -13.40 -24.17
CA LEU A 18 -4.54 -13.18 -22.82
C LEU A 18 -5.25 -12.05 -22.03
N PRO A 19 -5.57 -10.88 -22.62
CA PRO A 19 -6.24 -9.79 -21.89
C PRO A 19 -7.65 -10.14 -21.39
N MET A 20 -8.34 -11.07 -22.06
CA MET A 20 -9.72 -11.45 -21.72
C MET A 20 -9.78 -12.36 -20.48
N ALA A 21 -8.74 -13.14 -20.21
CA ALA A 21 -8.68 -14.01 -19.03
C ALA A 21 -8.55 -13.21 -17.71
N ALA A 22 -7.86 -12.07 -17.74
CA ALA A 22 -7.67 -11.23 -16.55
C ALA A 22 -8.96 -10.53 -16.08
N GLN A 23 -9.90 -10.28 -17.00
CA GLN A 23 -11.17 -9.61 -16.67
C GLN A 23 -12.15 -10.51 -15.90
N ALA A 24 -12.05 -11.83 -16.08
CA ALA A 24 -12.97 -12.77 -15.43
C ALA A 24 -12.92 -12.70 -13.89
N ASP A 25 -11.75 -12.43 -13.32
CA ASP A 25 -11.52 -12.34 -11.86
C ASP A 25 -11.63 -10.91 -11.30
N SER A 26 -12.08 -9.94 -12.11
CA SER A 26 -12.28 -8.56 -11.64
C SER A 26 -13.50 -8.44 -10.71
N LEU A 27 -13.39 -7.63 -9.65
CA LEU A 27 -14.53 -7.23 -8.81
C LEU A 27 -15.56 -6.37 -9.58
N TRP A 28 -15.15 -5.79 -10.70
CA TRP A 28 -15.94 -4.88 -11.51
C TRP A 28 -16.03 -5.40 -12.95
N HIS A 29 -17.26 -5.62 -13.42
CA HIS A 29 -17.54 -6.03 -14.80
C HIS A 29 -18.26 -4.92 -15.56
N PRO A 30 -17.96 -4.68 -16.85
CA PRO A 30 -18.74 -3.76 -17.66
C PRO A 30 -20.20 -4.21 -17.75
N ALA A 31 -21.13 -3.26 -17.64
CA ALA A 31 -22.56 -3.51 -17.74
C ALA A 31 -23.22 -2.57 -18.76
N SER A 32 -24.20 -3.08 -19.50
CA SER A 32 -24.97 -2.29 -20.47
C SER A 32 -26.15 -1.58 -19.79
N ASN A 33 -25.85 -0.80 -18.75
CA ASN A 33 -26.81 0.04 -18.02
C ASN A 33 -26.20 1.43 -17.78
N GLU A 34 -26.97 2.38 -17.25
CA GLU A 34 -26.50 3.76 -17.02
C GLU A 34 -25.32 3.84 -16.05
N GLN A 35 -25.18 2.87 -15.15
CA GLN A 35 -24.08 2.78 -14.20
C GLN A 35 -22.77 2.27 -14.84
N GLY A 36 -22.86 1.56 -15.97
CA GLY A 36 -21.73 1.12 -16.79
C GLY A 36 -20.94 -0.07 -16.23
N PHE A 37 -21.21 -0.50 -14.99
CA PHE A 37 -20.56 -1.63 -14.34
C PHE A 37 -21.46 -2.37 -13.34
N THR A 38 -21.09 -3.61 -13.03
CA THR A 38 -21.64 -4.41 -11.93
C THR A 38 -20.55 -4.77 -10.92
N TYR A 39 -20.91 -4.81 -9.63
CA TYR A 39 -20.04 -5.22 -8.54
C TYR A 39 -20.20 -6.72 -8.24
N HIS A 40 -19.10 -7.46 -8.27
CA HIS A 40 -19.04 -8.91 -8.03
C HIS A 40 -18.12 -9.22 -6.84
N PRO A 41 -18.61 -9.09 -5.59
CA PRO A 41 -17.79 -9.30 -4.39
C PRO A 41 -17.29 -10.75 -4.26
N ASP A 42 -17.97 -11.71 -4.86
CA ASP A 42 -17.59 -13.12 -4.92
C ASP A 42 -16.31 -13.36 -5.73
N HIS A 43 -15.91 -12.41 -6.58
CA HIS A 43 -14.62 -12.45 -7.28
C HIS A 43 -13.45 -11.97 -6.43
N PHE A 44 -13.71 -11.43 -5.23
CA PHE A 44 -12.62 -11.07 -4.33
C PHE A 44 -11.88 -12.32 -3.86
N LYS A 45 -10.63 -12.44 -4.30
CA LYS A 45 -9.68 -13.48 -3.85
C LYS A 45 -8.59 -12.81 -3.02
N SER A 46 -8.62 -13.04 -1.70
CA SER A 46 -7.53 -12.61 -0.84
C SER A 46 -6.25 -13.36 -1.19
N THR A 47 -5.14 -12.64 -1.37
CA THR A 47 -3.80 -13.22 -1.50
C THR A 47 -3.15 -13.52 -0.14
N LYS A 48 -3.80 -13.11 0.96
CA LYS A 48 -3.34 -13.31 2.34
C LYS A 48 -4.20 -14.34 3.06
N THR A 49 -3.55 -15.21 3.81
CA THR A 49 -4.21 -16.09 4.77
C THR A 49 -4.71 -15.30 5.97
N ARG A 50 -5.69 -15.86 6.71
CA ARG A 50 -6.16 -15.26 7.97
C ARG A 50 -5.02 -15.04 8.96
N ALA A 51 -4.07 -15.98 9.05
CA ALA A 51 -2.92 -15.88 9.94
C ALA A 51 -2.01 -14.69 9.57
N GLN A 52 -1.77 -14.46 8.27
CA GLN A 52 -1.00 -13.30 7.81
C GLN A 52 -1.69 -11.98 8.12
N VAL A 53 -3.01 -11.89 7.88
CA VAL A 53 -3.78 -10.69 8.22
C VAL A 53 -3.70 -10.40 9.73
N LEU A 54 -3.88 -11.42 10.57
CA LEU A 54 -3.75 -11.26 12.02
C LEU A 54 -2.34 -10.81 12.42
N ALA A 55 -1.29 -11.38 11.81
CA ALA A 55 0.09 -10.98 12.07
C ALA A 55 0.36 -9.51 11.70
N GLU A 56 -0.15 -9.05 10.55
CA GLU A 56 -0.03 -7.65 10.11
C GLU A 56 -0.78 -6.69 11.03
N VAL A 57 -2.00 -7.06 11.43
CA VAL A 57 -2.78 -6.26 12.39
C VAL A 57 -2.07 -6.17 13.74
N GLU A 58 -1.51 -7.27 14.25
CA GLU A 58 -0.76 -7.25 15.51
C GLU A 58 0.54 -6.44 15.40
N ALA A 59 1.24 -6.49 14.27
CA ALA A 59 2.40 -5.63 14.01
C ALA A 59 2.00 -4.15 14.02
N ALA A 60 0.91 -3.80 13.32
CA ALA A 60 0.38 -2.43 13.28
C ALA A 60 -0.12 -1.93 14.65
N ARG A 61 -0.59 -2.85 15.50
CA ARG A 61 -0.96 -2.56 16.89
C ARG A 61 0.28 -2.21 17.72
N LYS A 62 1.34 -3.00 17.61
CA LYS A 62 2.59 -2.84 18.36
C LYS A 62 3.38 -1.60 17.96
N ASP A 63 3.39 -1.26 16.68
CA ASP A 63 4.09 -0.07 16.18
C ASP A 63 3.23 1.22 16.21
N GLY A 64 1.97 1.10 16.64
CA GLY A 64 1.04 2.22 16.81
C GLY A 64 0.36 2.71 15.53
N THR A 65 0.73 2.18 14.35
CA THR A 65 0.19 2.62 13.07
C THR A 65 -1.29 2.29 12.90
N LEU A 66 -1.79 1.23 13.54
CA LEU A 66 -3.22 0.89 13.50
C LEU A 66 -4.09 2.03 14.03
N THR A 67 -3.68 2.67 15.13
CA THR A 67 -4.41 3.80 15.73
C THR A 67 -4.47 5.00 14.79
N LEU A 68 -3.41 5.24 14.02
CA LEU A 68 -3.35 6.32 13.04
C LEU A 68 -4.29 6.04 11.86
N MET A 69 -4.23 4.82 11.31
CA MET A 69 -5.10 4.39 10.21
C MET A 69 -6.58 4.49 10.59
N GLN A 70 -6.95 4.05 11.80
CA GLN A 70 -8.34 4.11 12.28
C GLN A 70 -8.87 5.55 12.43
N ARG A 71 -7.98 6.53 12.61
CA ARG A 71 -8.33 7.95 12.73
C ARG A 71 -8.21 8.71 11.40
N GLY A 72 -7.86 8.01 10.30
CA GLY A 72 -7.57 8.65 9.02
C GLY A 72 -6.34 9.54 9.04
N LEU A 73 -5.42 9.34 10.00
CA LEU A 73 -4.19 10.11 10.11
C LEU A 73 -3.09 9.49 9.22
N PRO A 74 -2.18 10.31 8.68
CA PRO A 74 -1.06 9.80 7.89
C PRO A 74 -0.17 8.89 8.73
N VAL A 75 0.21 7.75 8.16
CA VAL A 75 1.17 6.83 8.78
C VAL A 75 2.59 7.34 8.49
N PRO A 76 3.42 7.60 9.51
CA PRO A 76 4.79 8.07 9.30
C PRO A 76 5.61 7.07 8.50
N ILE A 77 6.49 7.57 7.63
CA ILE A 77 7.49 6.75 6.96
C ILE A 77 8.44 6.21 8.03
N LYS A 78 8.58 4.89 8.11
CA LYS A 78 9.50 4.25 9.06
C LYS A 78 10.93 4.69 8.75
N SER A 79 11.62 5.22 9.77
CA SER A 79 13.04 5.54 9.65
C SER A 79 13.83 4.24 9.48
N SER A 80 14.82 4.25 8.57
CA SER A 80 15.81 3.17 8.46
C SER A 80 16.89 3.25 9.53
N ALA A 81 16.95 4.35 10.29
CA ALA A 81 17.89 4.51 11.39
C ALA A 81 17.49 3.64 12.59
N ALA A 82 18.49 3.22 13.38
CA ALA A 82 18.23 2.52 14.63
C ALA A 82 17.37 3.38 15.58
N PRO A 83 16.39 2.79 16.28
CA PRO A 83 15.55 3.54 17.20
C PRO A 83 16.39 4.08 18.35
N LYS A 84 16.19 5.36 18.69
CA LYS A 84 16.82 5.98 19.86
C LYS A 84 16.09 5.55 21.12
N THR A 85 16.83 5.26 22.18
CA THR A 85 16.24 5.08 23.51
C THR A 85 15.73 6.42 24.03
N ARG A 86 14.82 6.37 25.00
CA ARG A 86 14.33 7.59 25.66
C ARG A 86 15.46 8.44 26.24
N GLN A 87 16.47 7.79 26.83
CA GLN A 87 17.62 8.50 27.39
C GLN A 87 18.46 9.20 26.31
N GLN A 88 18.73 8.54 25.19
CA GLN A 88 19.44 9.13 24.06
C GLN A 88 18.72 10.37 23.52
N VAL A 89 17.39 10.29 23.38
CA VAL A 89 16.58 11.45 22.96
C VAL A 89 16.69 12.59 23.98
N VAL A 90 16.60 12.28 25.28
CA VAL A 90 16.72 13.31 26.33
C VAL A 90 18.10 13.97 26.31
N ASP A 91 19.16 13.20 26.13
CA ASP A 91 20.53 13.71 26.10
C ASP A 91 20.75 14.59 24.86
N GLU A 92 20.24 14.18 23.69
CA GLU A 92 20.25 14.99 22.47
C GLU A 92 19.52 16.32 22.68
N MET A 93 18.31 16.30 23.25
CA MET A 93 17.52 17.50 23.53
C MET A 93 18.20 18.42 24.56
N ARG A 94 19.00 17.88 25.49
CA ARG A 94 19.79 18.66 26.46
C ARG A 94 21.07 19.23 25.85
N SER A 95 21.63 18.56 24.86
CA SER A 95 22.82 18.99 24.13
C SER A 95 22.54 20.00 23.00
N GLU A 96 21.26 20.22 22.68
CA GLU A 96 20.80 21.18 21.67
C GLU A 96 21.28 22.61 22.00
N SER A 97 21.84 23.32 21.01
CA SER A 97 22.24 24.71 21.22
C SER A 97 21.02 25.63 21.41
N PRO A 98 21.17 26.77 22.12
CA PRO A 98 20.08 27.73 22.28
C PRO A 98 19.49 28.22 20.96
N GLU A 99 20.28 28.34 19.90
CA GLU A 99 19.85 28.76 18.56
C GLU A 99 19.02 27.67 17.88
N ALA A 100 19.49 26.42 17.90
CA ALA A 100 18.76 25.28 17.32
C ALA A 100 17.41 25.07 18.03
N ARG A 101 17.41 25.19 19.37
CA ARG A 101 16.19 25.13 20.17
C ARG A 101 15.19 26.21 19.78
N ARG A 102 15.64 27.45 19.58
CA ARG A 102 14.79 28.58 19.15
C ARG A 102 14.17 28.31 17.78
N ALA A 103 14.99 27.96 16.78
CA ALA A 103 14.52 27.64 15.44
C ALA A 103 13.47 26.50 15.44
N ARG A 104 13.69 25.45 16.25
CA ARG A 104 12.72 24.37 16.40
C ARG A 104 11.40 24.85 17.01
N LEU A 105 11.44 25.66 18.06
CA LEU A 105 10.23 26.20 18.70
C LEU A 105 9.44 27.13 17.77
N GLU A 106 10.11 27.93 16.94
CA GLU A 106 9.47 28.77 15.92
C GLU A 106 8.70 27.92 14.91
N MET A 107 9.25 26.80 14.45
CA MET A 107 8.56 25.86 13.54
C MET A 107 7.31 25.23 14.15
N TYR A 108 7.25 25.08 15.48
CA TYR A 108 6.08 24.54 16.18
C TYR A 108 5.05 25.59 16.59
N SER A 109 5.32 26.90 16.40
CA SER A 109 4.45 28.00 16.86
C SER A 109 3.18 28.24 16.03
N GLY A 110 2.74 27.24 15.25
CA GLY A 110 1.50 27.26 14.47
C GLY A 110 0.28 26.67 15.20
N GLY A 111 0.13 26.96 16.50
CA GLY A 111 -1.00 26.55 17.33
C GLY A 111 -1.08 27.38 18.60
#